data_AF-A0A7Y0FM44-F1
#
_entry.id   AF-A0A7Y0FM44-F1
#
_cell.length_a   1.000
_cell.length_b   1.000
_cell.length_c   1.000
_cell.angle_alpha   90.00
_cell.angle_beta   90.00
_cell.angle_gamma   90.00
#
_symmetry.space_group_name_H-M   'P 1'
#
loop_
_entity.id
_entity.type
_entity.pdbx_description
1 polymer ?
#
loop_
_entity_poly.entity_id
_entity_poly.type
_entity_poly.pdbx_seq_one_letter_code
_entity_poly.pdbx_strand_id
1 'polypeptide(L)'
;MSEQAYQHVVTRFLKYQSGVDEFINEFMQLWKTDRNLATLDPRFRRLIDRLFTSCDCYRPEPLEAHEISEEELRSEVALLSYIWWS
;
A
#
# COMPACT_ATOMS: atom_id res chain seq x y z
N MET A 1 6.75 14.69 -4.83
CA MET A 1 6.02 13.59 -5.48
C MET A 1 5.04 13.10 -4.45
N SER A 2 3.75 12.93 -4.73
CA SER A 2 2.87 12.64 -3.57
C SER A 2 1.65 11.79 -3.82
N GLU A 3 1.22 11.56 -5.07
CA GLU A 3 0.05 10.70 -5.29
C GLU A 3 0.22 9.80 -6.51
N GLN A 4 0.66 10.38 -7.63
CA GLN A 4 0.94 9.62 -8.87
C GLN A 4 1.98 8.51 -8.67
N ALA A 5 2.98 8.72 -7.82
CA ALA A 5 3.97 7.70 -7.49
C ALA A 5 3.33 6.49 -6.78
N TYR A 6 2.47 6.74 -5.78
CA TYR A 6 1.71 5.69 -5.12
C TYR A 6 0.76 4.99 -6.07
N GLN A 7 0.03 5.76 -6.89
CA GLN A 7 -0.89 5.22 -7.88
C GLN A 7 -0.16 4.29 -8.86
N HIS A 8 1.04 4.66 -9.29
CA HIS A 8 1.86 3.84 -10.17
C HIS A 8 2.24 2.51 -9.52
N VAL A 9 2.80 2.55 -8.31
CA VAL A 9 3.21 1.35 -7.54
C VAL A 9 2.02 0.44 -7.27
N VAL A 10 0.90 1.00 -6.81
CA VAL A 10 -0.35 0.28 -6.56
C VAL A 10 -0.90 -0.36 -7.84
N THR A 11 -0.92 0.39 -8.95
CA THR A 11 -1.44 -0.12 -10.23
C THR A 11 -0.61 -1.28 -10.76
N ARG A 12 0.73 -1.20 -10.66
CA ARG A 12 1.62 -2.29 -11.05
C ARG A 12 1.35 -3.55 -10.23
N PHE A 13 1.21 -3.39 -8.92
CA PHE A 13 0.89 -4.51 -8.03
C PHE A 13 -0.44 -5.13 -8.42
N LEU A 14 -1.53 -4.36 -8.50
CA LEU A 14 -2.86 -4.86 -8.84
C LEU A 14 -2.96 -5.50 -10.23
N LYS A 15 -2.08 -5.13 -11.17
CA LYS A 15 -1.99 -5.73 -12.51
C LYS A 15 -1.03 -6.92 -12.60
N TYR A 16 -0.54 -7.44 -11.47
CA TYR A 16 0.45 -8.53 -11.40
C TYR A 16 1.75 -8.22 -12.18
N GLN A 17 2.11 -6.93 -12.27
CA GLN A 17 3.35 -6.46 -12.91
C GLN A 17 4.49 -6.27 -11.89
N SER A 18 4.20 -6.47 -10.61
CA SER A 18 5.18 -6.55 -9.52
C SER A 18 4.77 -7.65 -8.53
N GLY A 19 5.79 -8.30 -7.97
CA GLY A 19 5.61 -9.23 -6.85
C GLY A 19 5.30 -8.50 -5.54
N VAL A 20 4.82 -9.23 -4.53
CA VAL A 20 4.48 -8.65 -3.22
C VAL A 20 5.67 -8.00 -2.52
N ASP A 21 6.84 -8.64 -2.53
CA ASP A 21 8.05 -8.08 -1.90
C ASP A 21 8.53 -6.81 -2.60
N GLU A 22 8.46 -6.77 -3.94
CA GLU A 22 8.80 -5.59 -4.72
C GLU A 22 7.83 -4.44 -4.42
N PHE A 23 6.53 -4.72 -4.41
CA PHE A 23 5.50 -3.75 -4.05
C PHE A 23 5.70 -3.17 -2.65
N ILE A 24 5.88 -4.02 -1.63
CA ILE A 24 6.09 -3.59 -0.25
C ILE A 24 7.33 -2.71 -0.16
N ASN A 25 8.44 -3.13 -0.78
CA ASN A 25 9.67 -2.34 -0.74
C ASN A 25 9.50 -0.96 -1.39
N GLU A 26 8.95 -0.88 -2.60
CA GLU A 26 8.71 0.39 -3.30
C GLU A 26 7.74 1.30 -2.52
N PHE A 27 6.63 0.73 -2.04
CA PHE A 27 5.62 1.46 -1.28
C PHE A 27 6.20 2.02 0.03
N MET A 28 6.96 1.21 0.77
CA MET A 28 7.56 1.60 2.04
C MET A 28 8.58 2.72 1.88
N GLN A 29 9.33 2.76 0.78
CA GLN A 29 10.24 3.86 0.49
C GLN A 29 9.48 5.16 0.24
N LEU A 30 8.42 5.12 -0.57
CA LEU A 30 7.56 6.29 -0.79
C LEU A 30 6.94 6.78 0.53
N TRP A 31 6.37 5.88 1.32
CA TRP A 31 5.74 6.21 2.60
C TRP A 31 6.73 6.86 3.57
N LYS A 32 7.96 6.33 3.68
CA LYS A 32 9.00 6.93 4.54
C LYS A 32 9.34 8.37 4.13
N THR A 33 9.39 8.66 2.83
CA THR A 33 9.65 10.01 2.33
C THR A 33 8.49 10.96 2.61
N ASP A 34 7.24 10.52 2.44
CA ASP A 34 6.10 11.42 2.39
C ASP A 34 5.29 11.52 3.70
N ARG A 35 5.41 10.55 4.62
CA ARG A 35 4.58 10.47 5.85
C ARG A 35 4.59 11.71 6.73
N ASN A 36 5.65 12.51 6.68
CA ASN A 36 5.80 13.72 7.51
C ASN A 36 5.57 15.02 6.72
N LEU A 37 5.25 14.95 5.42
CA LEU A 37 5.04 16.14 4.59
C LEU A 37 3.76 16.87 4.97
N ALA A 38 3.88 18.06 5.55
CA ALA A 38 2.73 18.88 5.97
C ALA A 38 1.77 19.26 4.83
N THR A 39 2.23 19.20 3.58
CA THR A 39 1.45 19.50 2.38
C THR A 39 0.60 18.33 1.89
N LEU A 40 0.74 17.13 2.46
CA LEU A 40 -0.01 15.96 2.05
C LEU A 40 -1.47 16.07 2.48
N ASP A 41 -2.40 15.75 1.59
CA ASP A 41 -3.83 15.73 1.92
C ASP A 41 -4.08 14.80 3.12
N PRO A 42 -4.78 15.23 4.19
CA PRO A 42 -4.99 14.42 5.39
C PRO A 42 -5.80 13.13 5.17
N ARG A 43 -6.64 13.06 4.14
CA ARG A 43 -7.37 11.85 3.76
C ARG A 43 -6.44 10.90 3.02
N PHE A 44 -5.63 11.42 2.10
CA PHE A 44 -4.62 10.62 1.42
C PHE A 44 -3.59 10.04 2.40
N ARG A 45 -3.13 10.85 3.38
CA ARG A 45 -2.25 10.39 4.45
C ARG A 45 -2.83 9.18 5.19
N ARG A 46 -4.10 9.26 5.60
CA ARG A 46 -4.77 8.15 6.29
C ARG A 46 -4.86 6.89 5.43
N LEU A 47 -5.03 7.04 4.13
CA LEU A 47 -5.05 5.92 3.19
C LEU A 47 -3.68 5.25 3.10
N ILE A 48 -2.60 6.01 2.91
CA ILE A 48 -1.25 5.42 2.81
C ILE A 48 -0.78 4.84 4.14
N ASP A 49 -1.21 5.41 5.28
CA ASP A 49 -0.94 4.85 6.61
C ASP A 49 -1.66 3.51 6.81
N ARG A 50 -2.89 3.37 6.31
CA ARG A 50 -3.61 2.09 6.36
C ARG A 50 -2.96 1.04 5.46
N LEU A 51 -2.55 1.42 4.25
CA LEU A 51 -1.81 0.53 3.34
C LEU A 51 -0.46 0.11 3.94
N PHE A 52 0.22 1.02 4.63
CA PHE A 52 1.43 0.71 5.39
C PHE A 52 1.14 -0.40 6.41
N THR A 53 0.07 -0.29 7.21
CA THR A 53 -0.31 -1.34 8.16
C THR A 53 -0.59 -2.67 7.47
N SER A 54 -1.33 -2.68 6.36
CA SER A 54 -1.56 -3.92 5.59
C SER A 54 -0.25 -4.56 5.13
N CYS A 55 0.70 -3.76 4.65
CA CYS A 55 2.01 -4.25 4.25
C CYS A 55 2.83 -4.79 5.44
N ASP A 56 2.72 -4.17 6.62
CA ASP A 56 3.42 -4.61 7.84
C ASP A 56 2.84 -5.94 8.39
N CYS A 57 1.53 -6.13 8.23
CA CYS A 57 0.81 -7.36 8.56
C CYS A 57 1.06 -8.51 7.57
N TYR A 58 1.61 -8.26 6.38
CA TYR A 58 1.78 -9.31 5.38
C TYR A 58 2.78 -10.39 5.82
N ARG A 59 2.40 -11.66 5.66
CA ARG A 59 3.31 -12.81 5.73
C ARG A 59 3.02 -13.78 4.58
N PRO A 60 4.05 -14.41 3.99
CA PRO A 60 3.87 -15.46 2.98
C PRO A 60 3.04 -16.64 3.50
N GLU A 61 3.22 -16.99 4.77
CA GLU A 61 2.51 -18.04 5.48
C GLU A 61 1.94 -17.45 6.78
N PRO A 62 0.74 -16.83 6.75
CA PRO A 62 0.15 -16.22 7.94
C PRO A 62 -0.25 -17.30 8.96
N LEU A 63 0.18 -17.11 10.20
CA LEU A 63 -0.10 -18.02 11.32
C LEU A 63 -0.95 -17.34 12.40
N GLU A 64 -0.78 -16.03 12.55
CA GLU A 64 -1.51 -15.23 13.53
C GLU A 64 -2.71 -14.52 12.92
N ALA A 65 -3.76 -14.27 13.72
CA ALA A 65 -5.03 -13.71 13.24
C ALA A 65 -4.93 -12.28 12.67
N HIS A 66 -3.83 -11.58 12.92
CA HIS A 66 -3.58 -10.24 12.41
C HIS A 66 -2.67 -10.21 11.18
N GLU A 67 -2.07 -11.36 10.83
CA GLU A 67 -1.24 -11.50 9.65
C GLU A 67 -2.13 -11.73 8.43
N ILE A 68 -1.71 -11.21 7.28
CA ILE A 68 -2.47 -11.33 6.03
C ILE A 68 -1.64 -11.98 4.94
N SER A 69 -2.31 -12.78 4.11
CA SER A 69 -1.75 -13.39 2.91
C SER A 69 -1.58 -12.36 1.77
N GLU A 70 -0.91 -12.76 0.68
CA GLU A 70 -0.78 -11.91 -0.51
C GLU A 70 -2.14 -11.58 -1.13
N GLU A 71 -3.08 -12.52 -1.15
CA GLU A 71 -4.42 -12.31 -1.69
C GLU A 71 -5.21 -11.27 -0.88
N GLU A 72 -5.13 -11.36 0.44
CA GLU A 72 -5.76 -10.39 1.35
C GLU A 72 -5.10 -9.01 1.22
N LEU A 73 -3.76 -8.94 1.11
CA LEU A 73 -3.05 -7.69 0.86
C LEU A 73 -3.49 -7.07 -0.49
N ARG A 74 -3.58 -7.86 -1.57
CA ARG A 74 -4.09 -7.37 -2.87
C ARG A 74 -5.52 -6.85 -2.74
N SER A 75 -6.36 -7.51 -1.97
CA SER A 75 -7.76 -7.11 -1.75
C SER A 75 -7.86 -5.78 -0.98
N GLU A 76 -7.08 -5.60 0.09
CA GLU A 76 -7.00 -4.33 0.82
C GLU A 76 -6.47 -3.20 -0.07
N VAL A 77 -5.40 -3.47 -0.84
CA VAL A 77 -4.84 -2.50 -1.78
C VAL A 77 -5.87 -2.10 -2.84
N ALA A 78 -6.59 -3.08 -3.41
CA ALA A 78 -7.63 -2.83 -4.40
C ALA A 78 -8.75 -1.95 -3.81
N LEU A 79 -9.28 -2.31 -2.64
CA LEU A 79 -10.34 -1.56 -1.97
C LEU A 79 -9.93 -0.11 -1.70
N LEU A 80 -8.77 0.10 -1.09
CA LEU A 80 -8.30 1.43 -0.70
C LEU A 80 -7.96 2.28 -1.92
N SER A 81 -7.35 1.68 -2.94
CA SER A 81 -7.07 2.36 -4.20
C SER A 81 -8.36 2.79 -4.93
N TYR A 82 -9.39 1.94 -4.89
CA TYR A 82 -10.70 2.24 -5.47
C TYR A 82 -11.35 3.44 -4.79
N ILE A 83 -11.31 3.51 -3.46
CA ILE A 83 -11.87 4.62 -2.67
C ILE A 83 -11.26 5.99 -3.07
N TRP A 84 -10.01 6.01 -3.53
CA TRP A 84 -9.29 7.27 -3.77
C TRP A 84 -9.15 7.66 -5.23
N TRP A 85 -8.95 6.70 -6.14
CA TRP A 85 -8.68 6.96 -7.56
C TRP A 85 -9.82 6.58 -8.51
N SER A 86 -11.00 6.25 -7.98
CA SER A 86 -12.22 5.99 -8.79
C SER A 86 -13.16 7.18 -8.76
#